data_AF-A0A1Y5DH77-F1
#
_entry.id   AF-A0A1Y5DH77-F1
#
_cell.length_a   1.000
_cell.length_b   1.000
_cell.length_c   1.000
_cell.angle_alpha   90.00
_cell.angle_beta   90.00
_cell.angle_gamma   90.00
#
_symmetry.space_group_name_H-M   'P 1'
#
loop_
_entity.id
_entity.type
_entity.pdbx_description
1 polymer ?
#
loop_
_entity_poly.entity_id
_entity_poly.type
_entity_poly.pdbx_seq_one_letter_code
_entity_poly.pdbx_strand_id
1 'polypeptide(L)'
;MLNKLSLTEQFSQFCKKNNPKDMEEAIKFFSVFGGLDIPVNTSIPLIEFIEKRILDDFRYFRNMVTELTQGDVSYHTILTGAALGDRRTSTAFRRAKVSKVHGLKCVDELYDMRIIDCESTMQHLCADFEQLEISEKIIFEAPFLRFWFAFISPIFKGIRDGKYDEFKKEFLNRQEEFTNQVFEQLSHEFLMKTFEDDKIDQIGRYWDDELEVDLVAKTHNGKIIVGSCKYSNNKVKKSELTLLKETCKRLSIQADTYVLFSKKGFTTELKSLKSENVKLFTARNFKILID
;
A
#
# COMPACT_ATOMS: atom_id res chain seq x y z
N MET A 1 -20.38 -0.18 6.42
CA MET A 1 -19.63 -1.31 7.03
C MET A 1 -18.57 -1.73 6.00
N LEU A 2 -17.34 -2.03 6.41
CA LEU A 2 -16.24 -2.31 5.47
C LEU A 2 -16.62 -3.45 4.50
N ASN A 3 -16.41 -3.23 3.20
CA ASN A 3 -16.70 -4.26 2.20
C ASN A 3 -15.60 -5.35 2.21
N LYS A 4 -15.94 -6.57 1.76
CA LYS A 4 -15.00 -7.72 1.69
C LYS A 4 -14.48 -7.94 0.26
N LEU A 5 -14.35 -6.85 -0.49
CA LEU A 5 -13.94 -6.88 -1.89
C LEU A 5 -12.42 -6.86 -1.98
N SER A 6 -11.87 -7.39 -3.07
CA SER A 6 -10.46 -7.20 -3.39
C SER A 6 -10.10 -5.72 -3.54
N LEU A 7 -8.83 -5.36 -3.40
CA LEU A 7 -8.39 -3.97 -3.54
C LEU A 7 -8.80 -3.36 -4.89
N THR A 8 -8.70 -4.12 -5.98
CA THR A 8 -9.12 -3.69 -7.33
C THR A 8 -10.61 -3.42 -7.41
N GLU A 9 -11.44 -4.30 -6.84
CA GLU A 9 -12.89 -4.10 -6.79
C GLU A 9 -13.26 -2.89 -5.92
N GLN A 10 -12.60 -2.72 -4.76
CA GLN A 10 -12.74 -1.54 -3.91
C GLN A 10 -12.39 -0.26 -4.67
N PHE A 11 -11.29 -0.26 -5.42
CA PHE A 11 -10.84 0.89 -6.20
C PHE A 11 -11.79 1.20 -7.36
N SER A 12 -12.24 0.17 -8.08
CA SER A 12 -13.21 0.28 -9.17
C SER A 12 -14.53 0.88 -8.67
N GLN A 13 -15.09 0.33 -7.58
CA GLN A 13 -16.32 0.84 -6.98
C GLN A 13 -16.16 2.26 -6.46
N PHE A 14 -15.03 2.55 -5.79
CA PHE A 14 -14.72 3.90 -5.32
C PHE A 14 -14.72 4.91 -6.48
N CYS A 15 -14.06 4.58 -7.60
CA CYS A 15 -14.01 5.46 -8.76
C CYS A 15 -15.38 5.63 -9.42
N LYS A 16 -16.12 4.54 -9.62
CA LYS A 16 -17.47 4.55 -10.22
C LYS A 16 -18.47 5.37 -9.40
N LYS A 17 -18.40 5.28 -8.06
CA LYS A 17 -19.32 5.97 -7.15
C LYS A 17 -19.01 7.46 -6.98
N ASN A 18 -17.73 7.82 -6.99
CA ASN A 18 -17.28 9.15 -6.56
C ASN A 18 -16.73 10.04 -7.70
N ASN A 19 -16.58 9.49 -8.91
CA ASN A 19 -16.19 10.19 -10.14
C ASN A 19 -15.00 11.18 -9.96
N PRO A 20 -13.83 10.70 -9.50
CA PRO A 20 -12.65 11.54 -9.30
C PRO A 20 -12.20 12.19 -10.63
N LYS A 21 -11.65 13.40 -10.55
CA LYS A 21 -11.23 14.17 -11.74
C LYS A 21 -10.16 13.46 -12.56
N ASP A 22 -9.21 12.81 -11.90
CA ASP A 22 -8.15 12.02 -12.51
C ASP A 22 -7.69 10.89 -11.59
N MET A 23 -6.79 10.03 -12.08
CA MET A 23 -6.29 8.88 -11.30
C MET A 23 -5.41 9.30 -10.12
N GLU A 24 -4.73 10.46 -10.18
CA GLU A 24 -3.96 10.93 -9.03
C GLU A 24 -4.90 11.30 -7.87
N GLU A 25 -6.00 11.98 -8.18
CA GLU A 25 -7.05 12.28 -7.22
C GLU A 25 -7.74 11.02 -6.71
N ALA A 26 -8.07 10.08 -7.61
CA ALA A 26 -8.67 8.80 -7.25
C ALA A 26 -7.84 8.07 -6.19
N ILE A 27 -6.54 7.87 -6.45
CA ILE A 27 -5.61 7.15 -5.58
C ILE A 27 -5.43 7.90 -4.25
N LYS A 28 -5.34 9.24 -4.31
CA LYS A 28 -5.18 10.10 -3.13
C LYS A 28 -6.37 10.00 -2.16
N PHE A 29 -7.61 9.96 -2.66
CA PHE A 29 -8.77 9.79 -1.80
C PHE A 29 -8.99 8.33 -1.41
N PHE A 30 -8.78 7.41 -2.35
CA PHE A 30 -8.90 5.98 -2.10
C PHE A 30 -7.95 5.49 -1.01
N SER A 31 -6.75 6.08 -0.88
CA SER A 31 -5.82 5.72 0.19
C SER A 31 -6.36 5.99 1.60
N VAL A 32 -7.37 6.85 1.73
CA VAL A 32 -8.01 7.20 2.99
C VAL A 32 -9.39 6.56 3.12
N PHE A 33 -10.19 6.58 2.06
CA PHE A 33 -11.59 6.15 2.09
C PHE A 33 -11.84 4.75 1.51
N GLY A 34 -10.82 4.11 0.96
CA GLY A 34 -10.92 2.76 0.40
C GLY A 34 -11.42 1.76 1.43
N GLY A 35 -12.39 0.93 1.02
CA GLY A 35 -13.09 -0.03 1.87
C GLY A 35 -14.30 0.54 2.62
N LEU A 36 -14.44 1.87 2.72
CA LEU A 36 -15.66 2.47 3.27
C LEU A 36 -16.77 2.57 2.22
N ASP A 37 -17.97 2.19 2.61
CA ASP A 37 -19.18 2.46 1.84
C ASP A 37 -19.81 3.81 2.23
N ILE A 38 -19.10 4.90 1.94
CA ILE A 38 -19.62 6.27 2.10
C ILE A 38 -19.46 7.06 0.80
N PRO A 39 -20.36 8.02 0.50
CA PRO A 39 -20.14 8.96 -0.60
C PRO A 39 -18.93 9.86 -0.32
N VAL A 40 -18.03 9.98 -1.30
CA VAL A 40 -16.84 10.82 -1.24
C VAL A 40 -16.93 11.90 -2.30
N ASN A 41 -16.85 13.17 -1.89
CA ASN A 41 -16.82 14.29 -2.81
C ASN A 41 -15.37 14.75 -3.01
N THR A 42 -14.76 14.35 -4.12
CA THR A 42 -13.35 14.66 -4.39
C THR A 42 -13.10 16.12 -4.80
N SER A 43 -14.16 16.92 -5.01
CA SER A 43 -14.04 18.36 -5.27
C SER A 43 -13.69 19.17 -4.02
N ILE A 44 -13.86 18.60 -2.82
CA ILE A 44 -13.48 19.21 -1.55
C ILE A 44 -12.02 18.82 -1.24
N PRO A 45 -11.14 19.73 -0.78
CA PRO A 45 -9.77 19.35 -0.39
C PRO A 45 -9.75 18.17 0.58
N LEU A 46 -8.85 17.20 0.35
CA LEU A 46 -8.82 15.93 1.08
C LEU A 46 -8.87 16.13 2.61
N ILE A 47 -8.04 17.03 3.14
CA ILE A 47 -7.95 17.27 4.59
C ILE A 47 -9.27 17.78 5.17
N GLU A 48 -9.94 18.70 4.48
CA GLU A 48 -11.24 19.23 4.88
C GLU A 48 -12.33 18.16 4.78
N PHE A 49 -12.24 17.28 3.78
CA PHE A 49 -13.19 16.19 3.62
C PHE A 49 -13.01 15.12 4.71
N ILE A 50 -11.77 14.80 5.09
CA ILE A 50 -11.48 13.91 6.23
C ILE A 50 -12.04 14.50 7.53
N GLU A 51 -11.81 15.79 7.77
CA GLU A 51 -12.34 16.49 8.95
C GLU A 51 -13.86 16.30 9.06
N LYS A 52 -14.58 16.70 8.01
CA LYS A 52 -16.05 16.66 7.96
C LYS A 52 -16.65 15.25 8.01
N ARG A 53 -15.95 14.25 7.46
CA ARG A 53 -16.54 12.91 7.23
C ARG A 53 -15.98 11.82 8.11
N ILE A 54 -14.84 12.03 8.76
CA ILE A 54 -14.20 11.05 9.63
C ILE A 54 -13.98 11.63 11.03
N LEU A 55 -13.39 12.82 11.16
CA LEU A 55 -13.02 13.37 12.47
C LEU A 55 -14.26 13.85 13.23
N ASP A 56 -15.15 14.59 12.58
CA ASP A 56 -16.41 15.06 13.20
C ASP A 56 -17.32 13.88 13.58
N ASP A 57 -17.26 12.80 12.80
CA ASP A 57 -17.96 11.54 13.03
C ASP A 57 -17.11 10.51 13.82
N PHE A 58 -16.10 10.95 14.56
CA PHE A 58 -15.12 10.06 15.21
C PHE A 58 -15.75 8.94 16.04
N ARG A 59 -16.84 9.22 16.77
CA ARG A 59 -17.51 8.21 17.61
C ARG A 59 -18.07 7.05 16.77
N TYR A 60 -18.64 7.35 15.60
CA TYR A 60 -19.18 6.34 14.70
C TYR A 60 -18.06 5.41 14.20
N PHE A 61 -16.98 5.98 13.67
CA PHE A 61 -15.86 5.19 13.16
C PHE A 61 -15.11 4.44 14.27
N ARG A 62 -14.99 5.03 15.47
CA ARG A 62 -14.41 4.34 16.62
C ARG A 62 -15.22 3.10 16.98
N ASN A 63 -16.54 3.21 17.04
CA ASN A 63 -17.40 2.07 17.34
C ASN A 63 -17.29 1.01 16.24
N MET A 64 -17.36 1.41 14.97
CA MET A 64 -17.20 0.50 13.83
C MET A 64 -15.86 -0.26 13.88
N VAL A 65 -14.73 0.43 14.10
CA VAL A 65 -13.42 -0.22 14.19
C VAL A 65 -13.33 -1.11 15.44
N THR A 66 -13.91 -0.68 16.57
CA THR A 66 -13.95 -1.50 17.80
C THR A 66 -14.74 -2.78 17.59
N GLU A 67 -15.89 -2.73 16.92
CA GLU A 67 -16.70 -3.90 16.58
C GLU A 67 -15.93 -4.86 15.67
N LEU A 68 -15.29 -4.35 14.63
CA LEU A 68 -14.50 -5.16 13.68
C LEU A 68 -13.36 -5.90 14.38
N THR A 69 -12.66 -5.23 15.28
CA THR A 69 -11.52 -5.80 16.00
C THR A 69 -11.91 -6.39 17.37
N GLN A 70 -13.20 -6.59 17.64
CA GLN A 70 -13.70 -7.12 18.92
C GLN A 70 -13.23 -6.34 20.18
N GLY A 71 -12.79 -5.09 20.02
CA GLY A 71 -12.20 -4.27 21.07
C GLY A 71 -10.88 -4.78 21.67
N ASP A 72 -10.22 -5.76 21.04
CA ASP A 72 -8.98 -6.33 21.57
C ASP A 72 -7.80 -5.33 21.50
N VAL A 73 -7.14 -5.11 22.63
CA VAL A 73 -6.03 -4.17 22.76
C VAL A 73 -4.79 -4.63 21.99
N SER A 74 -4.54 -5.93 21.91
CA SER A 74 -3.43 -6.52 21.15
C SER A 74 -3.64 -6.27 19.66
N TYR A 75 -4.86 -6.46 19.14
CA TYR A 75 -5.16 -6.16 17.74
C TYR A 75 -4.88 -4.69 17.42
N HIS A 76 -5.40 -3.78 18.25
CA HIS A 76 -5.22 -2.33 18.03
C HIS A 76 -3.75 -1.92 18.06
N THR A 77 -2.97 -2.47 18.99
CA THR A 77 -1.54 -2.13 19.12
C THR A 77 -0.69 -2.75 18.02
N ILE A 78 -1.00 -3.99 17.56
CA ILE A 78 -0.33 -4.63 16.41
C ILE A 78 -0.65 -3.86 15.12
N LEU A 79 -1.93 -3.55 14.86
CA LEU A 79 -2.35 -2.80 13.66
C LEU A 79 -1.74 -1.39 13.67
N THR A 80 -1.70 -0.71 14.82
CA THR A 80 -1.00 0.57 14.96
C THR A 80 0.51 0.43 14.69
N GLY A 81 1.14 -0.62 15.23
CA GLY A 81 2.54 -0.92 15.01
C GLY A 81 2.88 -1.18 13.53
N ALA A 82 2.01 -1.89 12.82
CA ALA A 82 2.12 -2.15 11.40
C ALA A 82 1.91 -0.89 10.55
N ALA A 83 0.89 -0.09 10.87
CA ALA A 83 0.54 1.13 10.13
C ALA A 83 1.57 2.26 10.27
N LEU A 84 2.31 2.31 11.39
CA LEU A 84 3.37 3.29 11.68
C LEU A 84 4.79 2.77 11.41
N GLY A 85 4.94 1.50 11.02
CA GLY A 85 6.23 0.83 10.87
C GLY A 85 6.51 0.36 9.45
N ASP A 86 7.43 -0.59 9.33
CA ASP A 86 7.82 -1.27 8.09
C ASP A 86 6.86 -2.41 7.69
N ARG A 87 5.73 -2.53 8.41
CA ARG A 87 4.70 -3.58 8.31
C ARG A 87 5.15 -4.99 8.70
N ARG A 88 6.44 -5.23 8.98
CA ARG A 88 6.93 -6.55 9.35
C ARG A 88 6.29 -6.99 10.67
N THR A 89 5.80 -8.24 10.74
CA THR A 89 5.18 -8.79 11.95
C THR A 89 6.10 -8.67 13.16
N SER A 90 7.40 -8.95 12.98
CA SER A 90 8.43 -8.80 14.01
C SER A 90 8.53 -7.37 14.59
N THR A 91 8.51 -6.35 13.73
CA THR A 91 8.51 -4.93 14.14
C THR A 91 7.18 -4.54 14.77
N ALA A 92 6.06 -5.00 14.23
CA ALA A 92 4.73 -4.73 14.78
C ALA A 92 4.58 -5.29 16.20
N PHE A 93 5.02 -6.54 16.44
CA PHE A 93 4.97 -7.17 17.76
C PHE A 93 5.85 -6.45 18.78
N ARG A 94 7.06 -6.06 18.38
CA ARG A 94 7.98 -5.27 19.22
C ARG A 94 7.35 -3.93 19.63
N ARG A 95 6.71 -3.23 18.69
CA ARG A 95 5.99 -1.95 18.96
C ARG A 95 4.77 -2.16 19.86
N ALA A 96 4.03 -3.24 19.63
CA ALA A 96 2.85 -3.60 20.41
C ALA A 96 3.20 -4.16 21.80
N LYS A 97 4.48 -4.48 22.06
CA LYS A 97 4.96 -5.12 23.30
C LYS A 97 4.27 -6.46 23.58
N VAL A 98 4.06 -7.25 22.52
CA VAL A 98 3.50 -8.61 22.60
C VAL A 98 4.58 -9.65 22.29
N SER A 99 4.42 -10.87 22.81
CA SER A 99 5.31 -11.99 22.48
C SER A 99 5.08 -12.46 21.03
N LYS A 100 6.08 -13.13 20.40
CA LYS A 100 5.95 -13.69 19.05
C LYS A 100 4.75 -14.65 18.95
N VAL A 101 4.57 -15.53 19.95
CA VAL A 101 3.48 -16.52 19.97
C VAL A 101 2.11 -15.85 20.04
N HIS A 102 1.92 -14.88 20.94
CA HIS A 102 0.66 -14.15 21.05
C HIS A 102 0.40 -13.27 19.82
N GLY A 103 1.44 -12.60 19.32
CA GLY A 103 1.37 -11.76 18.13
C GLY A 103 0.95 -12.54 16.88
N LEU A 104 1.52 -13.73 16.67
CA LEU A 104 1.13 -14.61 15.55
C LEU A 104 -0.33 -15.04 15.67
N LYS A 105 -0.77 -15.47 16.86
CA LYS A 105 -2.18 -15.79 17.10
C LYS A 105 -3.10 -14.61 16.75
N CYS A 106 -2.75 -13.40 17.16
CA CYS A 106 -3.53 -12.21 16.81
C CYS A 106 -3.54 -11.93 15.31
N VAL A 107 -2.42 -12.15 14.61
CA VAL A 107 -2.32 -11.99 13.16
C VAL A 107 -3.22 -13.00 12.44
N ASP A 108 -3.22 -14.26 12.86
CA ASP A 108 -4.10 -15.30 12.31
C ASP A 108 -5.58 -14.94 12.49
N GLU A 109 -5.97 -14.48 13.69
CA GLU A 109 -7.34 -14.04 13.97
C GLU A 109 -7.74 -12.81 13.14
N LEU A 110 -6.83 -11.84 12.96
CA LEU A 110 -7.06 -10.66 12.12
C LEU A 110 -7.15 -11.01 10.63
N TYR A 111 -6.39 -12.01 10.18
CA TYR A 111 -6.45 -12.57 8.84
C TYR A 111 -7.82 -13.24 8.59
N ASP A 112 -8.25 -14.11 9.51
CA ASP A 112 -9.54 -14.80 9.43
C ASP A 112 -10.73 -13.83 9.42
N MET A 113 -10.61 -12.72 10.15
CA MET A 113 -11.60 -11.64 10.17
C MET A 113 -11.58 -10.77 8.90
N ARG A 114 -10.64 -10.98 7.97
CA ARG A 114 -10.44 -10.15 6.75
C ARG A 114 -10.15 -8.69 7.07
N ILE A 115 -9.39 -8.45 8.13
CA ILE A 115 -8.91 -7.10 8.50
C ILE A 115 -7.53 -6.85 7.87
N ILE A 116 -6.72 -7.91 7.82
CA ILE A 116 -5.41 -7.92 7.18
C ILE A 116 -5.26 -9.14 6.28
N ASP A 117 -4.28 -9.06 5.41
CA ASP A 117 -3.62 -10.16 4.73
C ASP A 117 -2.13 -10.16 5.15
N CYS A 118 -1.41 -11.24 4.88
CA CYS A 118 0.03 -11.35 5.11
C CYS A 118 0.75 -11.63 3.79
N GLU A 119 1.79 -10.84 3.54
CA GLU A 119 2.66 -11.03 2.39
C GLU A 119 3.99 -11.64 2.85
N SER A 120 4.37 -12.75 2.23
CA SER A 120 5.73 -13.29 2.32
C SER A 120 6.60 -12.67 1.21
N THR A 121 7.90 -12.51 1.49
CA THR A 121 8.85 -11.94 0.53
C THR A 121 9.06 -12.86 -0.68
N MET A 122 9.26 -12.27 -1.86
CA MET A 122 9.57 -12.98 -3.12
C MET A 122 11.00 -13.54 -3.17
N GLN A 123 11.57 -13.90 -2.01
CA GLN A 123 12.96 -14.33 -1.87
C GLN A 123 13.29 -15.61 -2.66
N HIS A 124 12.30 -16.46 -2.95
CA HIS A 124 12.48 -17.66 -3.78
C HIS A 124 12.80 -17.36 -5.25
N LEU A 125 12.66 -16.09 -5.69
CA LEU A 125 13.11 -15.61 -7.00
C LEU A 125 14.52 -14.99 -6.97
N CYS A 126 15.14 -14.91 -5.79
CA CYS A 126 16.53 -14.49 -5.61
C CYS A 126 17.44 -15.73 -5.50
N ALA A 127 18.71 -15.60 -5.88
CA ALA A 127 19.70 -16.62 -5.56
C ALA A 127 20.05 -16.56 -4.06
N ASP A 128 20.46 -17.69 -3.46
CA ASP A 128 20.82 -17.83 -2.03
C ASP A 128 19.67 -17.72 -0.99
N PHE A 129 18.44 -18.08 -1.41
CA PHE A 129 17.19 -17.95 -0.62
C PHE A 129 17.07 -18.84 0.63
N GLU A 130 17.98 -19.80 0.86
CA GLU A 130 17.83 -20.82 1.91
C GLU A 130 18.20 -20.33 3.33
N GLN A 131 18.65 -19.08 3.50
CA GLN A 131 19.34 -18.67 4.73
C GLN A 131 18.65 -17.59 5.59
N LEU A 132 17.54 -17.00 5.15
CA LEU A 132 16.92 -15.88 5.88
C LEU A 132 15.48 -16.19 6.34
N GLU A 133 15.27 -16.24 7.65
CA GLU A 133 13.91 -16.20 8.25
C GLU A 133 13.42 -14.74 8.20
N ILE A 134 12.76 -14.38 7.10
CA ILE A 134 12.22 -13.03 6.91
C ILE A 134 10.77 -13.01 7.37
N SER A 135 10.49 -12.15 8.34
CA SER A 135 9.13 -11.96 8.84
C SER A 135 8.22 -11.35 7.77
N GLU A 136 7.02 -11.91 7.64
CA GLU A 136 5.96 -11.42 6.75
C GLU A 136 5.60 -9.95 7.00
N LYS A 137 5.06 -9.29 5.98
CA LYS A 137 4.49 -7.95 6.08
C LYS A 137 2.97 -8.03 6.20
N ILE A 138 2.43 -7.29 7.17
CA ILE A 138 0.99 -7.09 7.34
C ILE A 138 0.48 -6.14 6.26
N ILE A 139 -0.54 -6.59 5.52
CA ILE A 139 -1.24 -5.82 4.50
C ILE A 139 -2.66 -5.54 5.01
N PHE A 140 -3.10 -4.29 4.98
CA PHE A 140 -4.48 -3.98 5.36
C PHE A 140 -5.40 -4.27 4.17
N GLU A 141 -6.45 -5.07 4.41
CA GLU A 141 -7.47 -5.40 3.40
C GLU A 141 -8.26 -4.15 2.96
N ALA A 142 -8.30 -3.12 3.81
CA ALA A 142 -8.92 -1.85 3.49
C ALA A 142 -7.97 -0.67 3.75
N PRO A 143 -7.76 0.23 2.76
CA PRO A 143 -6.99 1.46 2.94
C PRO A 143 -7.45 2.31 4.14
N PHE A 144 -8.76 2.36 4.39
CA PHE A 144 -9.30 3.09 5.54
C PHE A 144 -8.81 2.56 6.89
N LEU A 145 -8.68 1.24 7.07
CA LEU A 145 -8.20 0.69 8.33
C LEU A 145 -6.74 1.08 8.57
N ARG A 146 -5.91 1.03 7.52
CA ARG A 146 -4.54 1.53 7.62
C ARG A 146 -4.51 3.01 7.98
N PHE A 147 -5.35 3.83 7.35
CA PHE A 147 -5.48 5.26 7.66
C PHE A 147 -5.87 5.47 9.14
N TRP A 148 -6.86 4.73 9.62
CA TRP A 148 -7.32 4.78 11.01
C TRP A 148 -6.19 4.50 11.99
N PHE A 149 -5.45 3.40 11.81
CA PHE A 149 -4.37 3.02 12.70
C PHE A 149 -3.09 3.87 12.52
N ALA A 150 -2.92 4.55 11.38
CA ALA A 150 -1.78 5.42 11.11
C ALA A 150 -1.95 6.87 11.63
N PHE A 151 -3.17 7.40 11.64
CA PHE A 151 -3.41 8.83 11.89
C PHE A 151 -4.54 9.14 12.87
N ILE A 152 -5.44 8.20 13.16
CA ILE A 152 -6.58 8.44 14.06
C ILE A 152 -6.34 7.83 15.42
N SER A 153 -6.13 6.50 15.47
CA SER A 153 -5.92 5.74 16.70
C SER A 153 -4.77 6.30 17.56
N PRO A 154 -3.60 6.69 17.00
CA PRO A 154 -2.48 7.16 17.82
C PRO A 154 -2.76 8.46 18.58
N ILE A 155 -3.63 9.33 18.05
CA ILE A 155 -3.93 10.67 18.57
C ILE A 155 -5.41 10.85 18.92
N PHE A 156 -6.09 9.74 19.22
CA PHE A 156 -7.55 9.68 19.39
C PHE A 156 -8.10 10.68 20.41
N LYS A 157 -7.33 11.04 21.45
CA LYS A 157 -7.74 12.00 22.48
C LYS A 157 -7.97 13.38 21.89
N GLY A 158 -7.03 13.88 21.08
CA GLY A 158 -7.15 15.17 20.40
C GLY A 158 -8.35 15.20 19.46
N ILE A 159 -8.51 14.13 18.66
CA ILE A 159 -9.64 13.99 17.73
C ILE A 159 -10.98 13.96 18.46
N ARG A 160 -11.11 13.15 19.53
CA ARG A 160 -12.32 13.10 20.36
C ARG A 160 -12.69 14.47 20.94
N ASP A 161 -11.69 15.26 21.29
CA ASP A 161 -11.85 16.58 21.92
C ASP A 161 -11.99 17.71 20.88
N GLY A 162 -12.12 17.39 19.58
CA GLY A 162 -12.28 18.35 18.48
C GLY A 162 -11.02 19.16 18.13
N LYS A 163 -9.84 18.69 18.55
CA LYS A 163 -8.54 19.35 18.34
C LYS A 163 -7.79 18.65 17.21
N TYR A 164 -7.92 19.17 15.99
CA TYR A 164 -7.41 18.51 14.78
C TYR A 164 -6.05 19.00 14.28
N ASP A 165 -5.41 19.96 14.95
CA ASP A 165 -4.14 20.54 14.49
C ASP A 165 -3.00 19.50 14.42
N GLU A 166 -2.94 18.62 15.42
CA GLU A 166 -1.97 17.51 15.44
C GLU A 166 -2.21 16.55 14.25
N PHE A 167 -3.47 16.18 14.00
CA PHE A 167 -3.84 15.37 12.86
C PHE A 167 -3.43 16.02 11.53
N LYS A 168 -3.76 17.31 11.33
CA LYS A 168 -3.44 18.05 10.11
C LYS A 168 -1.94 18.05 9.85
N LYS A 169 -1.14 18.36 10.88
CA LYS A 169 0.32 18.38 10.80
C LYS A 169 0.88 17.01 10.44
N GLU A 170 0.50 15.96 11.18
CA GLU A 170 1.02 14.61 10.97
C GLU A 170 0.62 14.04 9.61
N PHE A 171 -0.64 14.22 9.20
CA PHE A 171 -1.13 13.71 7.93
C PHE A 171 -0.45 14.41 6.75
N LEU A 172 -0.35 15.74 6.75
CA LEU A 172 0.28 16.48 5.64
C LEU A 172 1.77 16.13 5.49
N ASN A 173 2.49 15.92 6.60
CA ASN A 173 3.91 15.56 6.58
C ASN A 173 4.16 14.16 5.98
N ARG A 174 3.20 13.23 6.14
CA ARG A 174 3.36 11.82 5.74
C ARG A 174 2.47 11.41 4.57
N GLN A 175 1.69 12.32 4.00
CA GLN A 175 0.65 11.98 3.02
C GLN A 175 1.22 11.26 1.78
N GLU A 176 2.35 11.72 1.24
CA GLU A 176 2.97 11.12 0.05
C GLU A 176 3.42 9.68 0.33
N GLU A 177 4.22 9.47 1.38
CA GLU A 177 4.68 8.16 1.83
C GLU A 177 3.50 7.23 2.16
N PHE A 178 2.50 7.73 2.88
CA PHE A 178 1.32 6.98 3.22
C PHE A 178 0.56 6.53 1.96
N THR A 179 0.37 7.42 0.99
CA THR A 179 -0.33 7.09 -0.26
C THR A 179 0.49 6.16 -1.16
N ASN A 180 1.83 6.20 -1.06
CA ASN A 180 2.71 5.35 -1.87
C ASN A 180 2.41 3.86 -1.73
N GLN A 181 2.07 3.39 -0.52
CA GLN A 181 1.74 1.99 -0.30
C GLN A 181 0.50 1.54 -1.13
N VAL A 182 -0.55 2.36 -1.17
CA VAL A 182 -1.75 2.06 -1.98
C VAL A 182 -1.44 2.20 -3.46
N PHE A 183 -0.63 3.19 -3.85
CA PHE A 183 -0.16 3.34 -5.23
C PHE A 183 0.59 2.10 -5.71
N GLU A 184 1.48 1.55 -4.89
CA GLU A 184 2.24 0.35 -5.19
C GLU A 184 1.36 -0.90 -5.30
N GLN A 185 0.40 -1.09 -4.40
CA GLN A 185 -0.56 -2.19 -4.52
C GLN A 185 -1.37 -2.08 -5.82
N LEU A 186 -1.84 -0.88 -6.18
CA LEU A 186 -2.53 -0.67 -7.46
C LEU A 186 -1.59 -0.85 -8.67
N SER A 187 -0.28 -0.62 -8.54
CA SER A 187 0.70 -0.98 -9.58
C SER A 187 0.75 -2.49 -9.81
N HIS A 188 0.66 -3.29 -8.74
CA HIS A 188 0.65 -4.76 -8.84
C HIS A 188 -0.60 -5.23 -9.59
N GLU A 189 -1.77 -4.74 -9.18
CA GLU A 189 -3.06 -5.01 -9.83
C GLU A 189 -3.06 -4.60 -11.31
N PHE A 190 -2.49 -3.43 -11.62
CA PHE A 190 -2.35 -2.95 -12.99
C PHE A 190 -1.47 -3.90 -13.82
N LEU A 191 -0.36 -4.36 -13.26
CA LEU A 191 0.56 -5.23 -13.96
C LEU A 191 -0.09 -6.58 -14.27
N MET A 192 -0.84 -7.15 -13.32
CA MET A 192 -1.61 -8.38 -13.52
C MET A 192 -2.62 -8.26 -14.66
N LYS A 193 -3.29 -7.10 -14.82
CA LYS A 193 -4.20 -6.84 -15.95
C LYS A 193 -3.49 -6.55 -17.27
N THR A 194 -2.24 -6.09 -17.27
CA THR A 194 -1.56 -5.61 -18.49
C THR A 194 -0.85 -6.72 -19.26
N PHE A 195 -0.43 -7.79 -18.58
CA PHE A 195 0.33 -8.89 -19.17
C PHE A 195 -0.60 -10.05 -19.56
N GLU A 196 -1.60 -9.80 -20.42
CA GLU A 196 -2.56 -10.83 -20.83
C GLU A 196 -1.92 -11.92 -21.71
N ASP A 197 -1.01 -11.55 -22.62
CA ASP A 197 -0.32 -12.49 -23.52
C ASP A 197 0.64 -13.44 -22.79
N ASP A 198 1.15 -13.04 -21.63
CA ASP A 198 2.09 -13.79 -20.79
C ASP A 198 1.74 -13.54 -19.32
N LYS A 199 0.64 -14.16 -18.89
CA LYS A 199 0.01 -13.94 -17.59
C LYS A 199 1.03 -13.98 -16.45
N ILE A 200 0.85 -13.08 -15.48
CA ILE A 200 1.63 -13.10 -14.24
C ILE A 200 1.04 -14.17 -13.31
N ASP A 201 1.86 -15.17 -12.97
CA ASP A 201 1.49 -16.27 -12.07
C ASP A 201 1.84 -15.93 -10.61
N GLN A 202 2.87 -15.10 -10.39
CA GLN A 202 3.30 -14.67 -9.06
C GLN A 202 3.67 -13.20 -9.09
N ILE A 203 3.23 -12.44 -8.08
CA ILE A 203 3.58 -11.03 -7.89
C ILE A 203 3.64 -10.73 -6.40
N GLY A 204 4.63 -9.94 -6.00
CA GLY A 204 4.81 -9.50 -4.63
C GLY A 204 5.97 -8.52 -4.51
N ARG A 205 6.48 -8.38 -3.29
CA ARG A 205 7.65 -7.54 -2.98
C ARG A 205 8.82 -8.39 -2.54
N TYR A 206 10.02 -7.84 -2.65
CA TYR A 206 11.18 -8.38 -1.94
C TYR A 206 11.55 -7.43 -0.80
N TRP A 207 11.91 -7.98 0.36
CA TRP A 207 12.60 -7.23 1.41
C TRP A 207 13.49 -8.14 2.26
N ASP A 208 14.55 -7.56 2.80
CA ASP A 208 15.35 -8.07 3.92
C ASP A 208 15.70 -6.91 4.88
N ASP A 209 16.73 -7.05 5.70
CA ASP A 209 17.17 -5.99 6.63
C ASP A 209 17.90 -4.81 5.94
N GLU A 210 18.36 -5.00 4.70
CA GLU A 210 19.16 -4.05 3.93
C GLU A 210 18.51 -3.56 2.64
N LEU A 211 17.75 -4.41 1.96
CA LEU A 211 17.27 -4.23 0.59
C LEU A 211 15.75 -4.38 0.52
N GLU A 212 15.14 -3.62 -0.38
CA GLU A 212 13.71 -3.70 -0.70
C GLU A 212 13.50 -3.49 -2.20
N VAL A 213 12.50 -4.19 -2.74
CA VAL A 213 12.04 -4.06 -4.12
C VAL A 213 10.52 -4.03 -4.13
N ASP A 214 9.96 -2.92 -4.61
CA ASP A 214 8.53 -2.63 -4.57
C ASP A 214 7.68 -3.62 -5.39
N LEU A 215 8.26 -4.27 -6.40
CA LEU A 215 7.59 -5.25 -7.24
C LEU A 215 8.58 -6.28 -7.77
N VAL A 216 8.30 -7.56 -7.53
CA VAL A 216 8.91 -8.70 -8.21
C VAL A 216 7.78 -9.60 -8.68
N ALA A 217 7.78 -9.94 -9.97
CA ALA A 217 6.77 -10.80 -10.57
C ALA A 217 7.40 -11.85 -11.49
N LYS A 218 6.74 -13.00 -11.59
CA LYS A 218 7.07 -14.08 -12.50
C LYS A 218 5.88 -14.40 -13.39
N THR A 219 6.12 -14.34 -14.68
CA THR A 219 5.14 -14.71 -15.72
C THR A 219 5.05 -16.21 -15.91
N HIS A 220 4.00 -16.66 -16.59
CA HIS A 220 3.77 -18.06 -16.93
C HIS A 220 4.92 -18.66 -17.73
N ASN A 221 5.47 -17.90 -18.71
CA ASN A 221 6.64 -18.34 -19.47
C ASN A 221 7.98 -18.16 -18.72
N GLY A 222 7.94 -17.83 -17.44
CA GLY A 222 9.11 -17.76 -16.57
C GLY A 222 9.87 -16.44 -16.58
N LYS A 223 9.42 -15.43 -17.34
CA LYS A 223 10.04 -14.10 -17.33
C LYS A 223 9.88 -13.42 -15.98
N ILE A 224 10.95 -12.77 -15.52
CA ILE A 224 11.01 -12.01 -14.28
C ILE A 224 10.85 -10.52 -14.57
N ILE A 225 9.88 -9.91 -13.89
CA ILE A 225 9.60 -8.48 -13.96
C ILE A 225 9.96 -7.87 -12.60
N VAL A 226 10.74 -6.80 -12.60
CA VAL A 226 11.12 -6.09 -11.38
C VAL A 226 10.75 -4.62 -11.50
N GLY A 227 10.23 -4.03 -10.42
CA GLY A 227 9.75 -2.66 -10.47
C GLY A 227 9.97 -1.80 -9.24
N SER A 228 9.85 -0.49 -9.48
CA SER A 228 9.87 0.57 -8.48
C SER A 228 8.65 1.48 -8.64
N CYS A 229 8.05 1.87 -7.52
CA CYS A 229 6.85 2.69 -7.44
C CYS A 229 7.14 3.98 -6.67
N LYS A 230 6.95 5.13 -7.33
CA LYS A 230 7.15 6.45 -6.72
C LYS A 230 5.92 7.33 -6.81
N TYR A 231 5.22 7.44 -5.68
CA TYR A 231 4.17 8.41 -5.46
C TYR A 231 4.76 9.71 -4.87
N SER A 232 5.32 10.56 -5.73
CA SER A 232 5.83 11.88 -5.33
C SER A 232 5.41 12.96 -6.31
N ASN A 233 5.47 14.22 -5.87
CA ASN A 233 5.26 15.38 -6.74
C ASN A 233 6.43 15.67 -7.70
N ASN A 234 7.52 14.91 -7.62
CA ASN A 234 8.68 15.03 -8.49
C ASN A 234 8.64 14.00 -9.63
N LYS A 235 9.23 14.36 -10.77
CA LYS A 235 9.45 13.40 -11.85
C LYS A 235 10.50 12.38 -11.42
N VAL A 236 10.26 11.11 -11.70
CA VAL A 236 11.22 10.02 -11.48
C VAL A 236 12.41 10.21 -12.42
N LYS A 237 13.61 10.16 -11.85
CA LYS A 237 14.90 10.35 -12.52
C LYS A 237 15.51 9.00 -12.90
N LYS A 238 16.50 9.02 -13.82
CA LYS A 238 17.25 7.83 -14.22
C LYS A 238 17.91 7.09 -13.06
N SER A 239 18.31 7.81 -12.01
CA SER A 239 18.90 7.23 -10.80
C SER A 239 18.03 6.14 -10.16
N GLU A 240 16.71 6.23 -10.31
CA GLU A 240 15.79 5.20 -9.82
C GLU A 240 15.96 3.87 -10.55
N LEU A 241 16.07 3.91 -11.89
CA LEU A 241 16.33 2.70 -12.70
C LEU A 241 17.72 2.14 -12.42
N THR A 242 18.72 3.00 -12.22
CA THR A 242 20.07 2.58 -11.84
C THR A 242 20.06 1.85 -10.51
N LEU A 243 19.43 2.44 -9.49
CA LEU A 243 19.31 1.83 -8.15
C LEU A 243 18.57 0.49 -8.22
N LEU A 244 17.47 0.41 -8.96
CA LEU A 244 16.71 -0.84 -9.13
C LEU A 244 17.56 -1.95 -9.75
N LYS A 245 18.36 -1.64 -10.77
CA LYS A 245 19.29 -2.59 -11.41
C LYS A 245 20.41 -3.01 -10.47
N GLU A 246 20.96 -2.09 -9.69
CA GLU A 246 22.00 -2.37 -8.69
C GLU A 246 21.46 -3.29 -7.58
N THR A 247 20.25 -3.03 -7.10
CA THR A 247 19.56 -3.90 -6.13
C THR A 247 19.33 -5.30 -6.71
N CYS A 248 18.83 -5.41 -7.95
CA CYS A 248 18.67 -6.71 -8.61
C CYS A 248 19.99 -7.47 -8.71
N LYS A 249 21.09 -6.78 -9.03
CA LYS A 249 22.42 -7.38 -9.08
C LYS A 249 22.87 -7.91 -7.71
N ARG A 250 22.63 -7.15 -6.63
CA ARG A 250 22.96 -7.59 -5.26
C ARG A 250 22.15 -8.81 -4.83
N LEU A 251 20.89 -8.85 -5.23
CA LEU A 251 19.96 -9.96 -4.95
C LEU A 251 20.11 -11.13 -5.94
N SER A 252 20.99 -11.00 -6.93
CA SER A 252 21.15 -11.96 -8.02
C SER A 252 19.82 -12.28 -8.74
N ILE A 253 18.92 -11.29 -8.83
CA ILE A 253 17.67 -11.37 -9.59
C ILE A 253 17.99 -11.05 -11.06
N GLN A 254 17.75 -12.02 -11.94
CA GLN A 254 17.87 -11.83 -13.39
C GLN A 254 16.55 -11.29 -13.95
N ALA A 255 16.37 -9.97 -13.92
CA ALA A 255 15.17 -9.33 -14.44
C ALA A 255 15.18 -9.25 -15.98
N ASP A 256 14.15 -9.80 -16.62
CA ASP A 256 13.89 -9.66 -18.05
C ASP A 256 13.30 -8.29 -18.39
N THR A 257 12.47 -7.73 -17.50
CA THR A 257 11.82 -6.44 -17.68
C THR A 257 11.85 -5.61 -16.41
N TYR A 258 12.24 -4.34 -16.56
CA TYR A 258 12.13 -3.33 -15.52
C TYR A 258 10.88 -2.48 -15.74
N VAL A 259 10.07 -2.30 -14.69
CA VAL A 259 8.88 -1.45 -14.71
C VAL A 259 9.02 -0.32 -13.70
N LEU A 260 8.78 0.92 -14.12
CA LEU A 260 8.74 2.05 -13.19
C LEU A 260 7.37 2.69 -13.20
N PHE A 261 6.83 2.92 -12.01
CA PHE A 261 5.56 3.60 -11.79
C PHE A 261 5.80 4.97 -11.18
N SER A 262 5.17 5.99 -11.75
CA SER A 262 5.28 7.36 -11.23
C SER A 262 3.94 8.07 -11.18
N LYS A 263 3.69 8.79 -10.07
CA LYS A 263 2.58 9.75 -9.99
C LYS A 263 2.73 10.86 -11.03
N LYS A 264 3.85 11.60 -11.03
CA LYS A 264 4.09 12.80 -11.88
C LYS A 264 4.88 12.54 -13.17
N GLY A 265 5.20 11.29 -13.47
CA GLY A 265 5.92 10.88 -14.67
C GLY A 265 7.44 10.98 -14.55
N PHE A 266 8.11 11.02 -15.70
CA PHE A 266 9.55 10.73 -15.79
C PHE A 266 10.33 11.89 -16.42
N THR A 267 11.61 12.04 -16.06
CA THR A 267 12.52 12.96 -16.75
C THR A 267 12.73 12.55 -18.21
N THR A 268 13.14 13.50 -19.07
CA THR A 268 13.43 13.22 -20.48
C THR A 268 14.52 12.16 -20.63
N GLU A 269 15.56 12.22 -19.79
CA GLU A 269 16.66 11.25 -19.76
C GLU A 269 16.17 9.82 -19.45
N LEU A 270 15.26 9.63 -18.49
CA LEU A 270 14.72 8.30 -18.22
C LEU A 270 13.77 7.85 -19.34
N LYS A 271 13.01 8.77 -19.94
CA LYS A 271 12.15 8.44 -21.09
C LYS A 271 12.93 7.95 -22.30
N SER A 272 14.14 8.45 -22.56
CA SER A 272 14.98 7.98 -23.67
C SER A 272 15.55 6.58 -23.44
N LEU A 273 15.42 6.01 -22.23
CA LEU A 273 15.83 4.64 -21.91
C LEU A 273 14.70 3.62 -22.05
N LYS A 274 13.50 4.04 -22.49
CA LYS A 274 12.41 3.10 -22.80
C LYS A 274 12.86 2.11 -23.86
N SER A 275 12.54 0.85 -23.63
CA SER A 275 12.79 -0.26 -24.54
C SER A 275 11.79 -1.38 -24.26
N GLU A 276 11.92 -2.50 -24.96
CA GLU A 276 11.14 -3.71 -24.67
C GLU A 276 11.30 -4.16 -23.21
N ASN A 277 12.50 -3.95 -22.64
CA ASN A 277 12.87 -4.38 -21.29
C ASN A 277 12.77 -3.26 -20.24
N VAL A 278 12.35 -2.05 -20.61
CA VAL A 278 12.15 -0.92 -19.68
C VAL A 278 10.83 -0.23 -19.98
N LYS A 279 9.81 -0.53 -19.17
CA LYS A 279 8.46 0.02 -19.29
C LYS A 279 8.21 1.10 -18.23
N LEU A 280 7.59 2.21 -18.63
CA LEU A 280 7.31 3.33 -17.75
C LEU A 280 5.81 3.60 -17.71
N PHE A 281 5.21 3.54 -16.52
CA PHE A 281 3.79 3.72 -16.29
C PHE A 281 3.52 4.90 -15.37
N THR A 282 2.36 5.52 -15.54
CA THR A 282 1.90 6.63 -14.71
C THR A 282 0.56 6.30 -14.07
N ALA A 283 0.14 7.08 -13.07
CA ALA A 283 -1.18 6.92 -12.46
C ALA A 283 -2.34 6.85 -13.49
N ARG A 284 -2.21 7.53 -14.63
CA ARG A 284 -3.20 7.51 -15.72
C ARG A 284 -3.45 6.11 -16.28
N ASN A 285 -2.44 5.23 -16.24
CA ASN A 285 -2.56 3.87 -16.73
C ASN A 285 -3.51 3.01 -15.87
N PHE A 286 -3.76 3.39 -14.61
CA PHE A 286 -4.63 2.64 -13.70
C PHE A 286 -6.12 2.75 -14.06
N LYS A 287 -6.48 3.48 -15.12
CA LYS A 287 -7.86 3.52 -15.63
C LYS A 287 -8.40 2.12 -15.94
N ILE A 288 -7.56 1.20 -16.41
CA ILE A 288 -7.91 -0.22 -16.67
C ILE A 288 -8.40 -0.97 -15.43
N LEU A 289 -8.10 -0.49 -14.22
CA LEU A 289 -8.58 -1.08 -12.97
C LEU A 289 -10.04 -0.74 -12.66
N ILE A 290 -10.61 0.25 -13.36
CA ILE A 290 -12.00 0.66 -13.17
C ILE A 290 -12.93 -0.18 -14.03
N ASP A 291 -12.47 -0.56 -15.22
CA ASP A 291 -13.21 -1.40 -16.17
C ASP A 291 -13.36 -2.83 -15.63
#